data_AF-A0A428P1U5-F1
#
_entry.id   AF-A0A428P1U5-F1
#
_cell.length_a   1.000
_cell.length_b   1.000
_cell.length_c   1.000
_cell.angle_alpha   90.00
_cell.angle_beta   90.00
_cell.angle_gamma   90.00
#
_symmetry.space_group_name_H-M   'P 1'
#
loop_
_entity.id
_entity.type
_entity.pdbx_description
1 polymer ?
#
loop_
_entity_poly.entity_id
_entity_poly.type
_entity_poly.pdbx_seq_one_letter_code
_entity_poly.pdbx_strand_id
1 'polypeptide(L)'
;MRNPYPRLTTEAVGPGVVSERDHAAIKPYVPYQGFFHDSARTALGPPVRMAFPSLDAATEPLGKFLVEMAIGRFDKQLDEGGSDITILKGGMRVLENPAFLRLAGLS
;
A
#
# COMPACT_ATOMS: atom_id res chain seq x y z
N MET A 1 -28.37 -5.01 4.32
CA MET A 1 -28.27 -5.92 3.16
C MET A 1 -27.25 -7.00 3.49
N ARG A 2 -27.59 -8.28 3.30
CA ARG A 2 -26.75 -9.42 3.69
C ARG A 2 -25.84 -9.78 2.50
N ASN A 3 -24.52 -9.86 2.73
CA ASN A 3 -23.54 -10.18 1.69
C ASN A 3 -23.88 -11.56 1.06
N PRO A 4 -24.09 -11.66 -0.27
CA PRO A 4 -24.41 -12.92 -0.94
C PRO A 4 -23.30 -13.98 -0.80
N TYR A 5 -22.08 -13.55 -0.47
CA TYR A 5 -20.94 -14.43 -0.23
C TYR A 5 -20.34 -14.15 1.15
N PRO A 6 -20.92 -14.69 2.24
CA PRO A 6 -20.46 -14.42 3.60
C PRO A 6 -19.04 -14.92 3.90
N ARG A 7 -18.44 -15.71 2.98
CA ARG A 7 -17.06 -16.19 3.05
C ARG A 7 -16.10 -15.42 2.15
N LEU A 8 -16.60 -14.54 1.29
CA LEU A 8 -15.77 -13.72 0.41
C LEU A 8 -15.62 -12.34 1.06
N THR A 9 -14.49 -12.16 1.73
CA THR A 9 -14.04 -10.85 2.21
C THR A 9 -13.21 -10.23 1.09
N THR A 10 -13.53 -8.99 0.71
CA THR A 10 -12.77 -8.25 -0.30
C THR A 10 -12.27 -6.96 0.31
N GLU A 11 -10.99 -6.71 0.13
CA GLU A 11 -10.29 -5.54 0.64
C GLU A 11 -9.50 -4.93 -0.51
N ALA A 12 -9.60 -3.61 -0.65
CA ALA A 12 -8.88 -2.85 -1.67
C ALA A 12 -7.90 -1.93 -0.97
N VAL A 13 -6.63 -1.99 -1.34
CA VAL A 13 -5.59 -1.09 -0.85
C VAL A 13 -5.20 -0.17 -1.98
N GLY A 14 -5.29 1.13 -1.76
CA GLY A 14 -4.82 2.17 -2.68
C GLY A 14 -3.46 2.70 -2.23
N PRO A 15 -2.34 2.04 -2.56
CA PRO A 15 -1.02 2.59 -2.28
C PRO A 15 -0.81 3.85 -3.12
N GLY A 16 0.02 4.76 -2.63
CA GLY A 16 0.46 5.94 -3.37
C GLY A 16 1.46 5.56 -4.48
N VAL A 17 2.68 6.09 -4.37
CA VAL A 17 3.79 5.77 -5.26
C VAL A 17 4.42 4.44 -4.85
N VAL A 18 4.35 3.45 -5.73
CA VAL A 18 5.01 2.15 -5.52
C VAL A 18 6.50 2.27 -5.87
N SER A 19 7.35 1.98 -4.89
CA SER A 19 8.81 2.20 -4.98
C SER A 19 9.61 0.92 -4.73
N GLU A 20 10.52 0.59 -5.65
CA GLU A 20 11.45 -0.55 -5.58
C GLU A 20 12.62 -0.38 -4.60
N ARG A 21 12.72 0.76 -3.90
CA ARG A 21 13.91 1.17 -3.12
C ARG A 21 14.40 0.07 -2.18
N ASP A 22 13.46 -0.48 -1.41
CA ASP A 22 13.75 -1.40 -0.31
C ASP A 22 13.65 -2.86 -0.74
N HIS A 23 13.56 -3.13 -2.05
CA HIS A 23 13.39 -4.48 -2.56
C HIS A 23 14.47 -4.82 -3.60
N ALA A 24 15.65 -5.21 -3.10
CA ALA A 24 16.82 -5.50 -3.94
C ALA A 24 16.59 -6.63 -4.95
N ALA A 25 15.73 -7.59 -4.62
CA ALA A 25 15.41 -8.73 -5.48
C ALA A 25 14.66 -8.34 -6.75
N ILE A 26 13.86 -7.27 -6.73
CA ILE A 26 13.06 -6.86 -7.91
C ILE A 26 13.79 -5.85 -8.80
N LYS A 27 14.84 -5.19 -8.32
CA LYS A 27 15.59 -4.19 -9.08
C LYS A 27 15.97 -4.64 -10.51
N PRO A 28 16.43 -5.89 -10.74
CA PRO A 28 16.76 -6.34 -12.09
C PRO A 28 15.56 -6.46 -13.04
N TYR A 29 14.34 -6.54 -12.50
CA TYR A 29 13.10 -6.68 -13.26
C TYR A 29 12.37 -5.35 -13.46
N VAL A 30 12.86 -4.26 -12.84
CA VAL A 30 12.28 -2.93 -13.04
C VAL A 30 12.66 -2.46 -14.45
N PRO A 31 11.68 -2.19 -15.32
CA PRO A 31 11.97 -1.78 -16.68
C PRO A 31 12.65 -0.41 -16.68
N TYR A 32 13.70 -0.27 -17.48
CA TYR A 32 14.33 1.02 -17.71
C TYR A 32 13.38 1.94 -18.48
N GLN A 33 12.89 3.00 -17.84
CA GLN A 33 11.91 3.94 -18.41
C GLN A 33 12.57 5.06 -19.25
N GLY A 34 13.88 4.97 -19.50
CA GLY A 34 14.66 5.95 -20.25
C GLY A 34 15.52 6.85 -19.36
N PHE A 35 16.60 7.40 -19.93
CA PHE A 35 17.62 8.14 -19.17
C PHE A 35 17.06 9.32 -18.39
N PHE A 36 16.19 10.12 -19.01
CA PHE A 36 15.58 11.29 -18.35
C PHE A 36 14.66 10.89 -17.19
N HIS A 37 13.88 9.82 -17.36
CA HIS A 37 12.95 9.38 -16.33
C HIS A 37 13.69 8.77 -15.13
N ASP A 38 14.71 7.96 -15.38
CA ASP A 38 15.47 7.27 -14.34
C ASP A 38 16.41 8.21 -13.57
N SER A 39 17.03 9.16 -14.28
CA SER A 39 17.83 10.23 -13.67
C SER A 39 16.97 11.19 -12.86
N ALA A 40 15.79 11.59 -13.36
CA ALA A 40 14.84 12.39 -12.60
C ALA A 40 14.32 11.65 -11.36
N ARG A 41 13.99 10.35 -11.47
CA ARG A 41 13.57 9.51 -10.33
C ARG A 41 14.68 9.38 -9.29
N THR A 42 15.94 9.28 -9.72
CA THR A 42 17.10 9.19 -8.82
C THR A 42 17.41 10.52 -8.13
N ALA A 43 17.34 11.64 -8.86
CA ALA A 43 17.65 12.97 -8.33
C ALA A 43 16.51 13.61 -7.54
N LEU A 44 15.27 13.51 -8.04
CA LEU A 44 14.07 14.13 -7.45
C LEU A 44 13.32 13.17 -6.51
N GLY A 45 13.54 11.86 -6.62
CA GLY A 45 12.89 10.89 -5.75
C GLY A 45 13.15 11.12 -4.25
N PRO A 46 14.42 11.25 -3.79
CA PRO A 46 14.71 11.47 -2.38
C PRO A 46 14.04 12.72 -1.77
N PRO A 47 14.10 13.92 -2.39
CA PRO A 47 13.44 15.10 -1.83
C PRO A 47 11.91 15.02 -1.85
N VAL A 48 11.31 14.45 -2.90
CA VAL A 48 9.84 14.28 -2.96
C VAL A 48 9.36 13.31 -1.88
N ARG A 49 10.11 12.23 -1.63
CA ARG A 49 9.80 11.26 -0.56
C ARG A 49 9.94 11.84 0.84
N MET A 50 10.93 12.72 1.05
CA MET A 50 11.12 13.38 2.34
C MET A 50 10.02 14.42 2.60
N ALA A 51 9.52 15.09 1.56
CA ALA A 51 8.42 16.05 1.66
C ALA A 51 7.05 15.37 1.83
N PHE A 52 6.86 14.18 1.24
CA PHE A 52 5.59 13.45 1.25
C PHE A 52 5.79 11.96 1.59
N PRO A 53 6.19 11.63 2.83
CA PRO A 53 6.37 10.24 3.25
C PRO A 53 5.05 9.46 3.21
N SER A 54 3.92 10.16 3.35
CA SER A 54 2.57 9.60 3.24
C SER A 54 2.19 9.12 1.83
N LEU A 55 3.03 9.38 0.82
CA LEU A 55 2.80 8.97 -0.56
C LEU A 55 3.74 7.83 -1.00
N ASP A 56 4.80 7.50 -0.26
CA ASP A 56 5.75 6.46 -0.68
C ASP A 56 5.35 5.10 -0.08
N ALA A 57 5.03 4.14 -0.94
CA ALA A 57 4.72 2.77 -0.57
C ALA A 57 5.83 1.85 -1.08
N ALA A 58 6.81 1.56 -0.21
CA ALA A 58 7.90 0.64 -0.53
C ALA A 58 7.34 -0.77 -0.81
N THR A 59 7.79 -1.39 -1.92
CA THR A 59 7.22 -2.65 -2.43
C THR A 59 7.34 -3.82 -1.47
N GLU A 60 8.44 -3.92 -0.72
CA GLU A 60 8.66 -5.04 0.19
C GLU A 60 7.76 -4.97 1.45
N PRO A 61 7.69 -3.83 2.18
CA PRO A 61 6.71 -3.65 3.24
C PRO A 61 5.26 -3.77 2.75
N LEU A 62 4.95 -3.23 1.57
CA LEU A 62 3.61 -3.34 0.98
C LEU A 62 3.24 -4.80 0.69
N GLY A 63 4.14 -5.55 0.07
CA GLY A 63 3.92 -6.97 -0.22
C GLY A 63 3.69 -7.78 1.05
N LYS A 64 4.51 -7.55 2.08
CA LYS A 64 4.34 -8.19 3.39
C LYS A 64 2.99 -7.84 4.02
N PHE A 65 2.60 -6.57 4.00
CA PHE A 65 1.31 -6.12 4.52
C PHE A 65 0.13 -6.79 3.81
N LEU A 66 0.16 -6.85 2.47
CA LEU A 66 -0.91 -7.50 1.69
C LEU A 66 -1.07 -8.98 2.05
N VAL A 67 0.05 -9.69 2.26
CA VAL A 67 0.02 -11.10 2.70
C VAL A 67 -0.52 -11.22 4.13
N GLU A 68 -0.04 -10.38 5.05
CA GLU A 68 -0.48 -10.39 6.45
C GLU A 68 -1.96 -10.05 6.60
N MET A 69 -2.47 -9.16 5.76
CA MET A 69 -3.89 -8.83 5.66
C MET A 69 -4.70 -10.01 5.11
N ALA A 70 -4.22 -10.68 4.05
CA ALA A 70 -4.89 -11.85 3.48
C ALA A 70 -5.00 -13.04 4.46
N ILE A 71 -4.08 -13.18 5.42
CA ILE A 71 -4.14 -14.21 6.47
C ILE A 71 -4.92 -13.75 7.72
N GLY A 72 -5.51 -12.55 7.70
CA GLY A 72 -6.36 -12.02 8.77
C GLY A 72 -5.61 -11.41 9.96
N ARG A 73 -4.31 -11.09 9.82
CA ARG A 73 -3.52 -10.50 10.91
C ARG A 73 -4.04 -9.12 11.32
N PHE A 74 -4.63 -8.40 10.38
CA PHE A 74 -5.12 -7.04 10.54
C PHE A 74 -6.63 -6.96 10.76
N ASP A 75 -7.37 -8.08 10.77
CA ASP A 75 -8.85 -8.10 10.82
C ASP A 75 -9.41 -7.24 11.95
N LYS A 76 -8.85 -7.34 13.17
CA LYS A 76 -9.28 -6.55 14.33
C LYS A 76 -9.08 -5.04 14.11
N GLN A 77 -7.95 -4.65 13.54
CA GLN A 77 -7.60 -3.25 13.30
C GLN A 77 -8.38 -2.66 12.12
N LEU A 78 -8.82 -3.52 11.19
CA LEU A 78 -9.72 -3.16 10.09
C LEU A 78 -11.19 -3.08 10.55
N ASP A 79 -11.58 -3.91 11.52
CA ASP A 79 -12.89 -3.86 12.20
C ASP A 79 -13.05 -2.61 13.07
N GLU A 80 -11.97 -2.19 13.74
CA GLU A 80 -11.91 -0.95 14.53
C GLU A 80 -12.14 0.31 13.69
N GLY A 81 -11.87 0.24 12.37
CA GLY A 81 -12.09 1.33 11.43
C GLY A 81 -11.12 2.50 11.62
N GLY A 82 -11.39 3.60 10.94
CA GLY A 82 -10.59 4.83 10.98
C GLY A 82 -11.03 5.81 9.89
N SER A 83 -10.57 7.07 9.98
CA SER A 83 -10.82 8.09 8.94
C SER A 83 -10.32 7.68 7.57
N ASP A 84 -9.33 6.79 7.54
CA ASP A 84 -8.57 6.41 6.35
C ASP A 84 -9.05 5.07 5.76
N ILE A 85 -10.11 4.48 6.35
CA ILE A 85 -10.71 3.21 5.94
C ILE A 85 -12.16 3.47 5.55
N THR A 86 -12.46 3.37 4.26
CA THR A 86 -13.83 3.51 3.75
C THR A 86 -14.49 2.15 3.64
N ILE A 87 -15.57 1.94 4.39
CA ILE A 87 -16.39 0.72 4.29
C ILE A 87 -17.52 0.97 3.29
N LEU A 88 -17.50 0.24 2.18
CA LEU A 88 -18.51 0.33 1.13
C LEU A 88 -19.76 -0.49 1.46
N LYS A 89 -20.88 -0.10 0.87
CA LYS A 89 -22.16 -0.85 0.97
C LYS A 89 -21.96 -2.27 0.44
N GLY A 90 -21.89 -3.24 1.34
CA GLY A 90 -21.60 -4.65 1.01
C GLY A 90 -20.51 -5.28 1.89
N GLY A 91 -19.79 -4.48 2.68
CA GLY A 91 -18.77 -4.96 3.61
C GLY A 91 -17.34 -4.96 3.05
N MET A 92 -17.16 -4.50 1.80
CA MET A 92 -15.83 -4.29 1.22
C MET A 92 -15.15 -3.08 1.88
N ARG A 93 -13.88 -3.25 2.25
CA ARG A 93 -13.07 -2.22 2.91
C ARG A 93 -12.08 -1.65 1.91
N VAL A 94 -12.02 -0.33 1.81
CA VAL A 94 -11.04 0.39 1.01
C VAL A 94 -10.09 1.10 1.96
N LEU A 95 -8.81 0.73 1.90
CA LEU A 95 -7.74 1.31 2.69
C LEU A 95 -6.97 2.30 1.82
N GLU A 96 -6.88 3.55 2.26
CA GLU A 96 -6.01 4.54 1.62
C GLU A 96 -4.55 4.37 2.09
N ASN A 97 -3.61 4.99 1.38
CA ASN A 97 -2.18 4.92 1.70
C ASN A 97 -1.83 5.27 3.16
N PRO A 98 -2.46 6.28 3.80
CA PRO A 98 -2.23 6.56 5.22
C PRO A 98 -2.62 5.40 6.14
N ALA A 99 -3.71 4.69 5.82
CA ALA A 99 -4.14 3.50 6.56
C ALA A 99 -3.10 2.38 6.45
N PHE A 100 -2.58 2.14 5.24
CA PHE A 100 -1.49 1.19 5.03
C PHE A 100 -0.25 1.56 5.85
N LEU A 101 0.22 2.81 5.77
CA LEU A 101 1.43 3.24 6.47
C LEU A 101 1.29 3.10 7.99
N ARG A 102 0.13 3.47 8.54
CA ARG A 102 -0.17 3.30 9.97
C ARG A 102 -0.19 1.84 10.38
N LEU A 103 -0.88 0.98 9.63
CA LEU A 103 -1.03 -0.44 9.97
C LEU A 103 0.28 -1.23 9.75
N ALA A 104 1.09 -0.83 8.78
CA ALA A 104 2.41 -1.41 8.51
C ALA A 104 3.51 -0.88 9.45
N GLY A 105 3.22 0.12 10.29
CA GLY A 105 4.20 0.72 11.22
C GLY A 105 5.27 1.56 10.53
N LEU A 106 4.94 2.16 9.39
CA LEU A 106 5.85 2.96 8.54
C LEU A 106 5.66 4.48 8.73
N SER A 107 4.67 4.91 9.50
CA SER A 107 4.39 6.30 9.87
C SER A 107 3.87 6.41 11.30
#